data_AF-A0A2V5WCM6-F1
#
_entry.id   AF-A0A2V5WCM6-F1
#
_cell.length_a   1.000
_cell.length_b   1.000
_cell.length_c   1.000
_cell.angle_alpha   90.00
_cell.angle_beta   90.00
_cell.angle_gamma   90.00
#
_symmetry.space_group_name_H-M   'P 1'
#
loop_
_entity.id
_entity.type
_entity.pdbx_description
1 polymer ?
#
loop_
_entity_poly.entity_id
_entity_poly.type
_entity_poly.pdbx_seq_one_letter_code
_entity_poly.pdbx_strand_id
1 'polypeptide(L)'
;MKNLIAFMICLLAVISAAPAAEEAATNLPPAAVDLWKASGGDNWSKVKEIDFNFVVEGDGKQLFSAAHKWNVAAGTDNVKWKDKEGKDHDVTANLANPAKDGEEKTAFARWVNDSYWLLAPLKIRDKGVKVEAGGPKDMGGTSMETINLSFDNVGLTPTDRYVMYLDPQTKLPKAWDYMPADGKGMQATWEKFQDFGGLMLATEHNFNGKTIKLTDIKVTTNP
;
A
#
# COMPACT_ATOMS: atom_id res chain seq x y z
N MET A 1 18.41 -24.24 -11.96
CA MET A 1 17.60 -23.08 -12.40
C MET A 1 16.49 -22.83 -11.38
N LYS A 2 16.59 -21.68 -10.71
CA LYS A 2 15.65 -20.98 -9.80
C LYS A 2 16.42 -20.54 -8.56
N ASN A 3 17.20 -19.47 -8.73
CA ASN A 3 17.77 -18.74 -7.61
C ASN A 3 16.64 -17.90 -7.03
N LEU A 4 16.06 -18.34 -5.91
CA LEU A 4 15.18 -17.52 -5.10
C LEU A 4 16.06 -16.70 -4.17
N ILE A 5 16.23 -15.43 -4.50
CA ILE A 5 16.96 -14.46 -3.69
C ILE A 5 16.12 -14.22 -2.44
N ALA A 6 16.67 -14.61 -1.29
CA ALA A 6 16.34 -14.06 0.01
C ALA A 6 17.67 -13.65 0.62
N PHE A 7 17.79 -12.40 1.05
CA PHE A 7 18.33 -12.01 2.37
C PHE A 7 18.29 -10.49 2.46
N MET A 8 17.31 -10.03 3.24
CA MET A 8 17.13 -8.66 3.69
C MET A 8 18.24 -8.34 4.69
N ILE A 9 19.12 -7.40 4.34
CA ILE A 9 20.13 -6.84 5.24
C ILE A 9 19.56 -5.54 5.79
N CYS A 10 19.12 -5.55 7.05
CA CYS A 10 18.82 -4.32 7.79
C CYS A 10 20.14 -3.71 8.25
N LEU A 11 20.55 -2.60 7.62
CA LEU A 11 21.56 -1.70 8.19
C LEU A 11 20.84 -0.60 8.98
N LEU A 12 21.08 -0.54 10.28
CA LEU A 12 20.68 0.58 11.14
C LEU A 12 21.77 1.66 11.08
N ALA A 13 21.42 2.84 10.60
CA ALA A 13 22.20 4.06 10.81
C ALA A 13 21.41 4.99 11.73
N VAL A 14 21.99 5.31 12.89
CA VAL A 14 21.49 6.34 13.80
C VAL A 14 22.08 7.68 13.34
N ILE A 15 21.25 8.58 12.83
CA ILE A 15 21.62 9.97 12.61
C ILE A 15 20.51 10.84 13.20
N SER A 16 20.85 11.64 14.21
CA SER A 16 19.97 12.70 14.70
C SER A 16 20.00 13.87 13.73
N ALA A 17 18.83 14.32 13.26
CA ALA A 17 18.65 15.63 12.66
C ALA A 17 17.21 16.12 12.88
N ALA A 18 17.08 17.43 13.11
CA ALA A 18 15.93 18.17 13.63
C ALA A 18 14.90 18.57 12.53
N PRO A 19 13.96 19.48 12.80
CA PRO A 19 12.51 19.37 12.66
C PRO A 19 11.95 19.60 11.24
N ALA A 20 12.71 19.31 10.18
CA ALA A 20 12.28 19.50 8.79
C ALA A 20 11.17 18.54 8.33
N ALA A 21 10.89 17.49 9.11
CA ALA A 21 9.88 16.47 8.78
C ALA A 21 8.43 16.95 8.98
N GLU A 22 8.21 18.08 9.64
CA GLU A 22 6.87 18.60 9.95
C GLU A 22 6.33 19.57 8.87
N GLU A 23 7.20 20.24 8.11
CA GLU A 23 6.82 21.15 7.01
C GLU A 23 6.43 20.43 5.70
N ALA A 24 6.92 19.21 5.46
CA ALA A 24 6.69 18.50 4.21
C ALA A 24 5.25 17.93 4.08
N ALA A 25 4.54 17.73 5.18
CA ALA A 25 3.21 17.11 5.18
C ALA A 25 2.08 18.04 4.67
N THR A 26 2.34 19.35 4.51
CA THR A 26 1.30 20.33 4.17
C THR A 26 1.26 20.79 2.71
N ASN A 27 2.26 20.48 1.87
CA ASN A 27 2.33 20.94 0.47
C ASN A 27 2.28 19.79 -0.54
N LEU A 28 1.16 19.06 -0.59
CA LEU A 28 0.93 18.10 -1.67
C LEU A 28 0.71 18.83 -3.02
N PRO A 29 1.24 18.31 -4.14
CA PRO A 29 0.91 18.84 -5.45
C PRO A 29 -0.59 18.67 -5.75
N PRO A 30 -1.21 19.53 -6.60
CA PRO A 30 -2.65 19.46 -6.89
C PRO A 30 -3.14 18.05 -7.30
N ALA A 31 -2.39 17.36 -8.17
CA ALA A 31 -2.67 15.99 -8.58
C ALA A 31 -2.78 15.00 -7.40
N ALA A 32 -1.91 15.14 -6.40
CA ALA A 32 -1.95 14.32 -5.20
C ALA A 32 -3.14 14.65 -4.30
N VAL A 33 -3.51 15.93 -4.21
CA VAL A 33 -4.72 16.35 -3.49
C VAL A 33 -5.97 15.78 -4.15
N ASP A 34 -6.05 15.86 -5.48
CA ASP A 34 -7.16 15.32 -6.28
C ASP A 34 -7.27 13.81 -6.13
N LEU A 35 -6.15 13.09 -6.25
CA LEU A 35 -6.08 11.65 -6.00
C LEU A 35 -6.62 11.30 -4.61
N TRP A 36 -6.11 11.94 -3.56
CA TRP A 36 -6.47 11.63 -2.18
C TRP A 36 -7.96 11.87 -1.92
N LYS A 37 -8.52 12.97 -2.47
CA LYS A 37 -9.95 13.27 -2.38
C LYS A 37 -10.80 12.27 -3.17
N ALA A 38 -10.41 11.97 -4.40
CA ALA A 38 -11.12 11.00 -5.25
C ALA A 38 -11.15 9.60 -4.62
N SER A 39 -10.09 9.21 -3.91
CA SER A 39 -10.03 7.96 -3.15
C SER A 39 -10.84 7.97 -1.85
N GLY A 40 -11.51 9.06 -1.50
CA GLY A 40 -12.36 9.18 -0.31
C GLY A 40 -11.62 9.65 0.94
N GLY A 41 -10.47 10.31 0.80
CA GLY A 41 -9.65 10.75 1.93
C GLY A 41 -10.38 11.64 2.95
N ASP A 42 -11.35 12.45 2.52
CA ASP A 42 -12.18 13.27 3.41
C ASP A 42 -13.01 12.44 4.41
N ASN A 43 -13.24 11.16 4.10
CA ASN A 43 -13.95 10.21 4.98
C ASN A 43 -13.00 9.42 5.89
N TRP A 44 -11.67 9.51 5.71
CA TRP A 44 -10.69 8.68 6.42
C TRP A 44 -10.82 8.78 7.94
N SER A 45 -11.07 9.99 8.47
CA SER A 45 -11.23 10.22 9.91
C SER A 45 -12.43 9.52 10.54
N LYS A 46 -13.40 9.06 9.73
CA LYS A 46 -14.58 8.32 10.19
C LYS A 46 -14.33 6.81 10.24
N VAL A 47 -13.29 6.31 9.60
CA VAL A 47 -13.02 4.87 9.47
C VAL A 47 -12.53 4.31 10.81
N LYS A 48 -13.17 3.23 11.26
CA LYS A 48 -12.85 2.53 12.52
C LYS A 48 -12.19 1.18 12.29
N GLU A 49 -12.76 0.40 11.39
CA GLU A 49 -12.31 -0.95 11.06
C GLU A 49 -12.33 -1.15 9.54
N ILE A 50 -11.35 -1.90 9.05
CA ILE A 50 -11.27 -2.36 7.67
C ILE A 50 -10.99 -3.86 7.71
N ASP A 51 -11.94 -4.65 7.23
CA ASP A 51 -11.75 -6.08 7.01
C ASP A 51 -11.51 -6.29 5.51
N PHE A 52 -10.55 -7.13 5.15
CA PHE A 52 -10.32 -7.52 3.75
C PHE A 52 -9.47 -8.79 3.64
N ASN A 53 -9.59 -9.45 2.50
CA ASN A 53 -8.71 -10.56 2.11
C ASN A 53 -7.77 -10.10 1.00
N PHE A 54 -6.48 -10.34 1.19
CA PHE A 54 -5.44 -10.16 0.18
C PHE A 54 -5.15 -11.50 -0.49
N VAL A 55 -5.49 -11.64 -1.77
CA VAL A 55 -5.32 -12.89 -2.52
C VAL A 55 -4.39 -12.67 -3.70
N VAL A 56 -3.35 -13.49 -3.83
CA VAL A 56 -2.45 -13.48 -4.98
C VAL A 56 -2.77 -14.66 -5.87
N GLU A 57 -3.05 -14.39 -7.14
CA GLU A 57 -3.27 -15.39 -8.17
C GLU A 57 -2.17 -15.36 -9.24
N GLY A 58 -1.90 -16.50 -9.86
CA GLY A 58 -1.06 -16.62 -11.04
C GLY A 58 -1.32 -17.94 -11.75
N ASP A 59 -1.29 -17.93 -13.07
CA ASP A 59 -1.61 -19.09 -13.91
C ASP A 59 -2.98 -19.73 -13.56
N GLY A 60 -3.96 -18.89 -13.22
CA GLY A 60 -5.32 -19.30 -12.86
C GLY A 60 -5.45 -19.98 -11.49
N LYS A 61 -4.41 -19.93 -10.64
CA LYS A 61 -4.41 -20.55 -9.31
C LYS A 61 -4.14 -19.52 -8.23
N GLN A 62 -4.76 -19.72 -7.06
CA GLN A 62 -4.38 -19.01 -5.85
C GLN A 62 -2.98 -19.45 -5.42
N LEU A 63 -2.06 -18.50 -5.34
CA LEU A 63 -0.69 -18.68 -4.89
C LEU A 63 -0.54 -18.37 -3.40
N PHE A 64 -1.35 -17.44 -2.89
CA PHE A 64 -1.31 -16.99 -1.50
C PHE A 64 -2.63 -16.30 -1.11
N SER A 65 -2.97 -16.35 0.17
CA SER A 65 -4.02 -15.50 0.76
C SER A 65 -3.70 -15.11 2.20
N ALA A 66 -4.04 -13.88 2.58
CA ALA A 66 -4.11 -13.43 3.96
C ALA A 66 -5.42 -12.70 4.23
N ALA A 67 -6.04 -12.93 5.39
CA ALA A 67 -7.20 -12.21 5.86
C ALA A 67 -6.77 -11.18 6.91
N HIS A 68 -7.33 -9.98 6.83
CA HIS A 68 -7.06 -8.87 7.73
C HIS A 68 -8.34 -8.43 8.43
N LYS A 69 -8.21 -8.18 9.73
CA LYS A 69 -9.21 -7.50 10.54
C LYS A 69 -8.51 -6.34 11.23
N TRP A 70 -8.48 -5.22 10.53
CA TRP A 70 -7.70 -4.05 10.93
C TRP A 70 -8.56 -3.07 11.71
N ASN A 71 -8.24 -2.91 13.00
CA ASN A 71 -8.80 -1.87 13.84
C ASN A 71 -7.94 -0.61 13.75
N VAL A 72 -8.42 0.38 13.00
CA VAL A 72 -7.72 1.64 12.72
C VAL A 72 -7.54 2.45 14.01
N ALA A 73 -8.58 2.56 14.83
CA ALA A 73 -8.56 3.35 16.06
C ALA A 73 -7.65 2.73 17.15
N ALA A 74 -7.64 1.40 17.27
CA ALA A 74 -6.79 0.70 18.22
C ALA A 74 -5.33 0.56 17.72
N GLY A 75 -5.06 0.81 16.44
CA GLY A 75 -3.73 0.63 15.86
C GLY A 75 -3.29 -0.83 15.88
N THR A 76 -4.21 -1.75 15.59
CA THR A 76 -3.93 -3.20 15.59
C THR A 76 -4.54 -3.89 14.39
N ASP A 77 -3.87 -4.91 13.85
CA ASP A 77 -4.41 -5.73 12.78
C ASP A 77 -4.28 -7.22 13.12
N ASN A 78 -5.41 -7.94 13.10
CA ASN A 78 -5.41 -9.39 13.22
C ASN A 78 -5.28 -10.01 11.82
N VAL A 79 -4.15 -10.68 11.59
CA VAL A 79 -3.79 -11.25 10.30
C VAL A 79 -3.85 -12.76 10.38
N LYS A 80 -4.56 -13.37 9.45
CA LYS A 80 -4.63 -14.83 9.30
C LYS A 80 -4.08 -15.24 7.95
N TRP A 81 -3.17 -16.20 7.94
CA TRP A 81 -2.60 -16.72 6.69
C TRP A 81 -2.17 -18.18 6.86
N LYS A 82 -1.93 -18.83 5.73
CA LYS A 82 -1.31 -20.15 5.67
C LYS A 82 0.11 -20.01 5.12
N ASP A 83 1.10 -20.56 5.81
CA ASP A 83 2.49 -20.54 5.35
C ASP A 83 2.73 -21.56 4.21
N LYS A 84 3.99 -21.68 3.77
CA LYS A 84 4.36 -22.56 2.65
C LYS A 84 4.32 -24.03 3.04
N GLU A 85 4.45 -24.32 4.33
CA GLU A 85 4.39 -25.63 4.97
C GLU A 85 2.93 -26.06 5.21
N GLY A 86 1.98 -25.15 5.00
CA GLY A 86 0.54 -25.40 5.14
C GLY A 86 0.00 -25.14 6.55
N LYS A 87 0.83 -24.60 7.46
CA LYS A 87 0.45 -24.25 8.83
C LYS A 87 -0.37 -22.96 8.82
N ASP A 88 -1.45 -22.97 9.61
CA ASP A 88 -2.28 -21.78 9.84
C ASP A 88 -1.67 -20.88 10.92
N HIS A 89 -1.76 -19.58 10.68
CA HIS A 89 -1.39 -18.52 11.60
C HIS A 89 -2.57 -17.58 11.81
N ASP A 90 -2.72 -17.08 13.04
CA ASP A 90 -3.73 -16.12 13.45
C ASP A 90 -3.10 -15.22 14.51
N VAL A 91 -2.61 -14.05 14.08
CA VAL A 91 -1.71 -13.21 14.89
C VAL A 91 -2.15 -11.75 14.82
N THR A 92 -2.20 -11.10 15.97
CA THR A 92 -2.52 -9.67 16.04
C THR A 92 -1.24 -8.85 16.15
N ALA A 93 -1.01 -7.97 15.19
CA ALA A 93 0.10 -7.02 15.18
C ALA A 93 -0.25 -5.71 15.88
N ASN A 94 0.65 -5.21 16.73
CA ASN A 94 0.59 -3.83 17.19
C ASN A 94 1.27 -2.92 16.15
N LEU A 95 0.51 -1.99 15.57
CA LEU A 95 1.00 -1.16 14.46
C LEU A 95 1.84 0.04 14.92
N ALA A 96 1.69 0.44 16.19
CA ALA A 96 2.46 1.54 16.78
C ALA A 96 3.82 1.08 17.32
N ASN A 97 3.88 -0.14 17.86
CA ASN A 97 5.10 -0.73 18.41
C ASN A 97 5.18 -2.22 18.08
N PRO A 98 5.46 -2.57 16.81
CA PRO A 98 5.48 -3.96 16.37
C PRO A 98 6.65 -4.74 16.99
N ALA A 99 6.44 -6.03 17.22
CA ALA A 99 7.51 -6.94 17.62
C ALA A 99 8.68 -6.96 16.61
N LYS A 100 9.90 -7.14 17.13
CA LYS A 100 11.13 -7.17 16.32
C LYS A 100 11.44 -8.54 15.72
N ASP A 101 10.82 -9.58 16.27
CA ASP A 101 10.94 -10.98 15.90
C ASP A 101 9.60 -11.72 16.10
N GLY A 102 9.58 -13.02 15.79
CA GLY A 102 8.38 -13.85 15.96
C GLY A 102 7.29 -13.62 14.91
N GLU A 103 6.14 -14.25 15.13
CA GLU A 103 5.03 -14.24 14.18
C GLU A 103 4.35 -12.87 14.10
N GLU A 104 4.40 -12.06 15.16
CA GLU A 104 3.84 -10.69 15.15
C GLU A 104 4.59 -9.78 14.17
N LYS A 105 5.92 -9.90 14.07
CA LYS A 105 6.71 -9.20 13.04
C LYS A 105 6.22 -9.56 11.64
N THR A 106 5.92 -10.83 11.40
CA THR A 106 5.39 -11.30 10.11
C THR A 106 4.01 -10.71 9.84
N ALA A 107 3.11 -10.72 10.82
CA ALA A 107 1.79 -10.11 10.71
C ALA A 107 1.88 -8.60 10.43
N PHE A 108 2.76 -7.88 11.13
CA PHE A 108 3.03 -6.47 10.86
C PHE A 108 3.54 -6.24 9.43
N ALA A 109 4.48 -7.07 8.96
CA ALA A 109 4.99 -6.98 7.59
C ALA A 109 3.90 -7.25 6.54
N ARG A 110 2.97 -8.17 6.81
CA ARG A 110 1.78 -8.37 5.97
C ARG A 110 0.90 -7.14 5.96
N TRP A 111 0.56 -6.58 7.14
CA TRP A 111 -0.22 -5.34 7.20
C TRP A 111 0.44 -4.21 6.39
N VAL A 112 1.76 -4.00 6.54
CA VAL A 112 2.49 -2.97 5.78
C VAL A 112 2.32 -3.17 4.27
N ASN A 113 2.53 -4.38 3.75
CA ASN A 113 2.42 -4.64 2.31
C ASN A 113 0.96 -4.63 1.82
N ASP A 114 0.09 -5.38 2.47
CA ASP A 114 -1.24 -5.70 1.98
C ASP A 114 -2.16 -4.49 2.09
N SER A 115 -2.05 -3.71 3.19
CA SER A 115 -2.77 -2.44 3.31
C SER A 115 -2.26 -1.37 2.36
N TYR A 116 -1.01 -1.47 1.89
CA TYR A 116 -0.46 -0.53 0.90
C TYR A 116 -1.05 -0.78 -0.49
N TRP A 117 -1.24 -2.04 -0.89
CA TRP A 117 -2.02 -2.37 -2.10
C TRP A 117 -3.47 -1.89 -2.00
N LEU A 118 -4.08 -1.94 -0.81
CA LEU A 118 -5.45 -1.46 -0.60
C LEU A 118 -5.55 0.07 -0.61
N LEU A 119 -4.62 0.78 0.04
CA LEU A 119 -4.80 2.18 0.46
C LEU A 119 -3.70 3.15 0.03
N ALA A 120 -2.77 2.78 -0.86
CA ALA A 120 -1.68 3.69 -1.26
C ALA A 120 -2.14 5.13 -1.57
N PRO A 121 -3.26 5.39 -2.27
CA PRO A 121 -3.77 6.74 -2.49
C PRO A 121 -4.09 7.54 -1.21
N LEU A 122 -4.56 6.88 -0.16
CA LEU A 122 -4.89 7.51 1.11
C LEU A 122 -3.64 7.71 1.98
N LYS A 123 -2.65 6.83 1.82
CA LYS A 123 -1.39 6.83 2.55
C LYS A 123 -0.39 7.89 2.09
N ILE A 124 -0.68 8.63 1.02
CA ILE A 124 0.22 9.71 0.53
C ILE A 124 0.42 10.86 1.56
N ARG A 125 -0.43 10.92 2.59
CA ARG A 125 -0.32 11.87 3.71
C ARG A 125 0.30 11.25 4.97
N ASP A 126 0.69 9.98 4.94
CA ASP A 126 1.35 9.34 6.07
C ASP A 126 2.69 10.06 6.34
N LYS A 127 3.06 10.16 7.62
CA LYS A 127 4.33 10.78 8.01
C LYS A 127 5.49 10.08 7.30
N GLY A 128 6.43 10.86 6.77
CA GLY A 128 7.61 10.36 6.07
C GLY A 128 7.38 10.02 4.59
N VAL A 129 6.15 10.11 4.07
CA VAL A 129 5.90 10.02 2.63
C VAL A 129 6.17 11.38 1.97
N LYS A 130 7.00 11.39 0.93
CA LYS A 130 7.28 12.55 0.09
C LYS A 130 6.56 12.38 -1.23
N VAL A 131 5.81 13.41 -1.62
CA VAL A 131 4.98 13.41 -2.84
C VAL A 131 5.37 14.58 -3.72
N GLU A 132 5.77 14.29 -4.94
CA GLU A 132 6.14 15.29 -5.95
C GLU A 132 5.26 15.15 -7.19
N ALA A 133 5.09 16.25 -7.94
CA ALA A 133 4.47 16.17 -9.25
C ALA A 133 5.39 15.40 -10.20
N GLY A 134 4.88 14.35 -10.84
CA GLY A 134 5.63 13.55 -11.82
C GLY A 134 5.54 14.10 -13.24
N GLY A 135 4.59 15.01 -13.50
CA GLY A 135 4.31 15.53 -14.83
C GLY A 135 3.53 14.55 -15.71
N PRO A 136 3.23 14.92 -16.97
CA PRO A 136 2.52 14.05 -17.88
C PRO A 136 3.39 12.87 -18.33
N LYS A 137 2.81 11.67 -18.39
CA LYS A 137 3.43 10.48 -18.97
C LYS A 137 2.45 9.76 -19.89
N ASP A 138 2.94 9.23 -21.01
CA ASP A 138 2.13 8.39 -21.88
C ASP A 138 1.88 7.02 -21.24
N MET A 139 0.63 6.57 -21.26
CA MET A 139 0.26 5.20 -20.94
C MET A 139 -0.75 4.70 -21.97
N GLY A 140 -0.25 3.95 -22.95
CA GLY A 140 -1.08 3.38 -24.01
C GLY A 140 -1.68 4.43 -24.94
N GLY A 141 -0.92 5.49 -25.27
CA GLY A 141 -1.38 6.58 -26.14
C GLY A 141 -2.26 7.63 -25.44
N THR A 142 -2.45 7.51 -24.13
CA THR A 142 -3.16 8.51 -23.30
C THR A 142 -2.14 9.22 -22.41
N SER A 143 -2.12 10.55 -22.45
CA SER A 143 -1.34 11.37 -21.53
C SER A 143 -1.97 11.35 -20.14
N MET A 144 -1.28 10.75 -19.18
CA MET A 144 -1.69 10.64 -17.79
C MET A 144 -0.94 11.64 -16.94
N GLU A 145 -1.64 12.33 -16.05
CA GLU A 145 -1.02 13.08 -14.96
C GLU A 145 -0.42 12.08 -13.95
N THR A 146 0.78 12.37 -13.44
CA THR A 146 1.46 11.46 -12.51
C THR A 146 1.96 12.16 -11.25
N ILE A 147 2.09 11.38 -10.18
CA ILE A 147 2.78 11.78 -8.95
C ILE A 147 3.91 10.80 -8.65
N ASN A 148 5.00 11.31 -8.08
CA ASN A 148 6.13 10.51 -7.63
C ASN A 148 6.06 10.36 -6.11
N LEU A 149 6.26 9.14 -5.62
CA LEU A 149 6.33 8.82 -4.20
C LEU A 149 7.76 8.36 -3.84
N SER A 150 8.26 8.87 -2.72
CA SER A 150 9.48 8.40 -2.06
C SER A 150 9.29 8.47 -0.53
N PHE A 151 10.16 7.79 0.22
CA PHE A 151 9.95 7.61 1.66
C PHE A 151 11.18 8.04 2.45
N ASP A 152 10.93 8.68 3.59
CA ASP A 152 11.95 9.16 4.52
C ASP A 152 11.90 8.32 5.80
N ASN A 153 12.68 7.24 5.82
CA ASN A 153 12.83 6.36 6.98
C ASN A 153 11.49 5.76 7.49
N VAL A 154 10.53 5.51 6.59
CA VAL A 154 9.24 4.89 6.91
C VAL A 154 8.94 3.68 6.03
N GLY A 155 8.09 2.79 6.54
CA GLY A 155 7.82 1.51 5.91
C GLY A 155 8.94 0.49 6.12
N LEU A 156 8.81 -0.68 5.50
CA LEU A 156 9.83 -1.73 5.54
C LEU A 156 10.85 -1.62 4.41
N THR A 157 10.55 -0.81 3.39
CA THR A 157 11.39 -0.59 2.21
C THR A 157 11.51 0.91 1.86
N PRO A 158 12.13 1.71 2.75
CA PRO A 158 12.14 3.18 2.63
C PRO A 158 12.87 3.73 1.40
N THR A 159 13.66 2.91 0.72
CA THR A 159 14.43 3.31 -0.47
C THR A 159 13.67 3.09 -1.78
N ASP A 160 12.48 2.49 -1.72
CA ASP A 160 11.63 2.27 -2.88
C ASP A 160 11.00 3.56 -3.38
N ARG A 161 10.66 3.57 -4.67
CA ARG A 161 9.97 4.70 -5.31
C ARG A 161 8.77 4.20 -6.10
N TYR A 162 7.77 5.08 -6.24
CA TYR A 162 6.62 4.82 -7.08
C TYR A 162 6.34 6.01 -8.02
N VAL A 163 5.87 5.73 -9.22
CA VAL A 163 5.16 6.70 -10.06
C VAL A 163 3.71 6.24 -10.14
N MET A 164 2.76 7.04 -9.67
CA MET A 164 1.34 6.72 -9.77
C MET A 164 0.71 7.49 -10.93
N TYR A 165 0.01 6.77 -11.79
CA TYR A 165 -0.68 7.29 -12.97
C TYR A 165 -2.14 7.54 -12.63
N LEU A 166 -2.63 8.76 -12.86
CA LEU A 166 -3.99 9.16 -12.51
C LEU A 166 -4.90 9.13 -13.73
N ASP A 167 -6.09 8.57 -13.56
CA ASP A 167 -7.16 8.69 -14.57
C ASP A 167 -7.53 10.17 -14.77
N PRO A 168 -7.52 10.71 -16.00
CA PRO A 168 -7.81 12.11 -16.25
C PRO A 168 -9.23 12.54 -15.86
N GLN A 169 -10.20 11.62 -15.85
CA GLN A 169 -11.60 11.86 -15.55
C GLN A 169 -11.90 11.65 -14.07
N THR A 170 -11.50 10.51 -13.50
CA THR A 170 -11.87 10.13 -12.14
C THR A 170 -10.85 10.53 -11.09
N LYS A 171 -9.62 10.88 -11.51
CA LYS A 171 -8.45 11.15 -10.64
C LYS A 171 -8.00 9.96 -9.78
N LEU A 172 -8.64 8.80 -9.91
CA LEU A 172 -8.23 7.55 -9.27
C LEU A 172 -6.98 6.98 -9.95
N PRO A 173 -6.19 6.17 -9.24
CA PRO A 173 -5.06 5.47 -9.86
C PRO A 173 -5.51 4.58 -11.01
N LYS A 174 -4.74 4.56 -12.09
CA LYS A 174 -4.83 3.54 -13.16
C LYS A 174 -3.75 2.51 -13.07
N ALA A 175 -2.56 2.94 -12.70
CA ALA A 175 -1.40 2.09 -12.55
C ALA A 175 -0.40 2.75 -11.62
N TRP A 176 0.59 1.98 -11.20
CA TRP A 176 1.82 2.50 -10.67
C TRP A 176 3.04 1.80 -11.29
N ASP A 177 4.14 2.52 -11.43
CA ASP A 177 5.45 1.92 -11.61
C ASP A 177 6.11 1.83 -10.25
N TYR A 178 6.33 0.62 -9.76
CA TYR A 178 7.12 0.33 -8.58
C TYR A 178 8.59 0.18 -8.99
N MET A 179 9.47 0.92 -8.32
CA MET A 179 10.91 0.89 -8.53
C MET A 179 11.59 0.57 -7.20
N PRO A 180 11.95 -0.71 -6.95
CA PRO A 180 12.72 -1.06 -5.78
C PRO A 180 14.11 -0.43 -5.85
N ALA A 181 14.74 -0.23 -4.70
CA ALA A 181 16.15 0.17 -4.67
C ALA A 181 17.06 -0.87 -5.34
N ASP A 182 16.76 -2.15 -5.12
CA ASP A 182 17.48 -3.28 -5.68
C ASP A 182 16.57 -4.12 -6.59
N GLY A 183 16.99 -4.31 -7.83
CA GLY A 183 16.34 -5.21 -8.78
C GLY A 183 15.55 -4.50 -9.88
N LYS A 184 14.63 -5.24 -10.50
CA LYS A 184 13.82 -4.75 -11.61
C LYS A 184 12.49 -4.23 -11.08
N GLY A 185 12.13 -3.01 -11.50
CA GLY A 185 10.80 -2.47 -11.27
C GLY A 185 9.71 -3.27 -11.98
N MET A 186 8.46 -2.96 -11.61
CA MET A 186 7.28 -3.52 -12.24
C MET A 186 6.19 -2.47 -12.31
N GLN A 187 5.34 -2.58 -13.33
CA GLN A 187 4.09 -1.87 -13.39
C GLN A 187 2.97 -2.76 -12.86
N ALA A 188 2.03 -2.18 -12.10
CA ALA A 188 0.79 -2.84 -11.76
C ALA A 188 -0.41 -1.93 -11.99
N THR A 189 -1.51 -2.51 -12.43
CA THR A 189 -2.77 -1.78 -12.65
C THR A 189 -3.53 -1.57 -11.34
N TRP A 190 -4.48 -0.64 -11.38
CA TRP A 190 -5.48 -0.40 -10.34
C TRP A 190 -6.85 -0.44 -10.99
N GLU A 191 -7.63 -1.47 -10.67
CA GLU A 191 -8.84 -1.79 -11.42
C GLU A 191 -10.03 -2.10 -10.49
N LYS A 192 -11.23 -2.08 -11.08
CA LYS A 192 -12.49 -2.48 -10.44
C LYS A 192 -12.80 -1.71 -9.15
N PHE A 193 -12.59 -0.40 -9.19
CA PHE A 193 -12.90 0.50 -8.08
C PHE A 193 -14.36 0.40 -7.64
N GLN A 194 -14.57 0.34 -6.32
CA GLN A 194 -15.88 0.30 -5.68
C GLN A 194 -15.87 1.19 -4.42
N ASP A 195 -17.03 1.69 -4.03
CA ASP A 195 -17.20 2.45 -2.79
C ASP A 195 -17.38 1.50 -1.59
N PHE A 196 -16.56 1.72 -0.56
CA PHE A 196 -16.66 1.04 0.74
C PHE A 196 -16.68 2.08 1.86
N GLY A 197 -17.87 2.43 2.33
CA GLY A 197 -18.03 3.38 3.43
C GLY A 197 -17.48 4.76 3.10
N GLY A 198 -17.58 5.19 1.84
CA GLY A 198 -17.04 6.46 1.37
C GLY A 198 -15.55 6.44 1.00
N LEU A 199 -14.91 5.27 0.97
CA LEU A 199 -13.59 5.06 0.39
C LEU A 199 -13.71 4.43 -0.99
N MET A 200 -13.05 4.98 -2.01
CA MET A 200 -13.05 4.43 -3.36
C MET A 200 -11.81 3.56 -3.55
N LEU A 201 -11.99 2.24 -3.47
CA LEU A 201 -10.89 1.26 -3.38
C LEU A 201 -10.87 0.34 -4.61
N ALA A 202 -9.69 0.14 -5.19
CA ALA A 202 -9.48 -0.86 -6.23
C ALA A 202 -9.57 -2.27 -5.61
N THR A 203 -10.20 -3.20 -6.32
CA THR A 203 -10.29 -4.59 -5.85
C THR A 203 -9.40 -5.55 -6.64
N GLU A 204 -8.70 -5.06 -7.66
CA GLU A 204 -7.84 -5.87 -8.51
C GLU A 204 -6.62 -5.10 -9.00
N HIS A 205 -5.46 -5.76 -8.99
CA HIS A 205 -4.20 -5.25 -9.51
C HIS A 205 -3.49 -6.30 -10.35
N ASN A 206 -3.26 -6.02 -11.63
CA ASN A 206 -2.60 -6.94 -12.55
C ASN A 206 -1.14 -6.53 -12.79
N PHE A 207 -0.22 -7.48 -12.71
CA PHE A 207 1.21 -7.26 -12.93
C PHE A 207 1.93 -8.58 -13.27
N ASN A 208 2.82 -8.57 -14.26
CA ASN A 208 3.72 -9.70 -14.57
C ASN A 208 3.03 -11.09 -14.62
N GLY A 209 1.81 -11.18 -15.19
CA GLY A 209 1.04 -12.42 -15.28
C GLY A 209 0.44 -12.90 -13.94
N LYS A 210 0.43 -12.03 -12.93
CA LYS A 210 -0.20 -12.22 -11.63
C LYS A 210 -1.28 -11.18 -11.41
N THR A 211 -2.17 -11.52 -10.49
CA THR A 211 -3.24 -10.63 -10.04
C THR A 211 -3.27 -10.64 -8.52
N ILE A 212 -3.30 -9.46 -7.91
CA ILE A 212 -3.75 -9.30 -6.54
C ILE A 212 -5.24 -8.98 -6.57
N LYS A 213 -6.03 -9.71 -5.81
CA LYS A 213 -7.44 -9.41 -5.55
C LYS A 213 -7.62 -9.04 -4.09
N LEU A 214 -8.35 -7.95 -3.87
CA LEU A 214 -8.78 -7.51 -2.55
C LEU A 214 -10.27 -7.85 -2.44
N THR A 215 -10.59 -8.88 -1.65
CA THR A 215 -11.96 -9.41 -1.53
C THR A 215 -12.50 -9.20 -0.13
N ASP A 216 -13.82 -9.38 0.02
CA ASP A 216 -14.52 -9.30 1.31
C ASP A 216 -14.25 -7.99 2.06
N ILE A 217 -14.04 -6.91 1.30
CA ILE A 217 -13.73 -5.60 1.85
C ILE A 217 -14.96 -5.09 2.61
N LYS A 218 -14.76 -4.73 3.87
CA LYS A 218 -15.75 -4.08 4.70
C LYS A 218 -15.12 -2.94 5.46
N VAL A 219 -15.65 -1.73 5.24
CA VAL A 219 -15.24 -0.53 5.96
C VAL A 219 -16.33 -0.16 6.95
N THR A 220 -15.99 -0.14 8.23
CA THR A 220 -16.89 0.30 9.30
C THR A 220 -16.56 1.75 9.66
N THR A 221 -17.55 2.64 9.57
CA THR A 221 -17.40 4.08 9.85
C THR A 221 -18.21 4.53 11.06
N ASN A 222 -17.79 5.63 11.68
CA ASN A 222 -18.66 6.41 12.56
C ASN A 222 -19.68 7.22 11.76
N PRO A 223 -20.91 7.39 12.28
CA PRO A 223 -21.85 8.38 11.78
C PRO A 223 -21.31 9.81 11.96
#